data_AF-A0A534I7E0-F1
#
_entry.id   AF-A0A534I7E0-F1
#
_cell.length_a   1.000
_cell.length_b   1.000
_cell.length_c   1.000
_cell.angle_alpha   90.00
_cell.angle_beta   90.00
_cell.angle_gamma   90.00
#
_symmetry.space_group_name_H-M   'P 1'
#
loop_
_entity.id
_entity.type
_entity.pdbx_description
1 polymer ?
#
loop_
_entity_poly.entity_id
_entity_poly.type
_entity_poly.pdbx_seq_one_letter_code
_entity_poly.pdbx_strand_id
1 'polypeptide(L)' 'MNIITAFTAIAIVGCGAAVAAAPPAAPSATPVKHASLKVCNKQADAKKLAGPARAQFVKDCRSGKSS' A
#
# COMPACT_ATOMS: atom_id res chain seq x y z
N MET A 1 6.67 25.94 -15.93
CA MET A 1 6.22 25.60 -17.30
C MET A 1 5.48 24.27 -17.21
N ASN A 2 4.15 24.13 -17.19
CA ASN A 2 3.08 25.00 -17.62
C ASN A 2 1.79 24.66 -16.83
N ILE A 3 1.23 25.66 -16.14
CA ILE A 3 -0.18 26.10 -16.17
C ILE A 3 -1.29 25.02 -16.02
N ILE A 4 -1.64 24.61 -14.79
CA ILE A 4 -3.03 24.24 -14.44
C ILE A 4 -3.34 24.66 -12.99
N THR A 5 -3.09 25.93 -12.69
CA THR A 5 -3.51 26.59 -11.45
C THR A 5 -4.79 27.38 -11.76
N ALA A 6 -5.93 26.70 -11.91
CA ALA A 6 -7.24 27.35 -12.04
C ALA A 6 -8.38 26.32 -11.93
N PHE A 7 -8.66 25.83 -10.73
CA PHE A 7 -10.04 25.49 -10.38
C PHE A 7 -10.41 26.27 -9.13
N THR A 8 -10.95 27.46 -9.43
CA THR A 8 -12.11 28.04 -8.77
C THR A 8 -12.17 27.95 -7.26
N ALA A 9 -11.89 29.11 -6.66
CA ALA A 9 -12.55 29.56 -5.45
C ALA A 9 -14.01 29.11 -5.41
N ILE A 10 -14.33 28.26 -4.44
CA ILE A 10 -15.66 28.14 -3.87
C ILE A 10 -15.52 28.52 -2.41
N ALA A 11 -15.84 29.79 -2.15
CA ALA A 11 -16.19 30.27 -0.83
C ALA A 11 -17.57 29.70 -0.46
N ILE A 12 -17.71 29.14 0.74
CA ILE A 12 -18.93 29.01 1.59
C ILE A 12 -18.37 28.59 2.96
N VAL A 13 -18.21 29.52 3.91
CA VAL A 13 -19.17 29.82 4.99
C VAL A 13 -19.39 28.64 5.94
N GLY A 14 -19.10 28.85 7.23
CA GLY A 14 -19.71 28.07 8.30
C GLY A 14 -18.81 27.83 9.52
N CYS A 15 -18.76 28.79 10.44
CA CYS A 15 -18.49 28.49 11.84
C CYS A 15 -19.68 27.66 12.36
N GLY A 16 -19.47 26.41 12.76
CA GLY A 16 -20.52 25.52 13.24
C GLY A 16 -19.97 24.43 14.15
N ALA A 17 -20.43 24.43 15.40
CA ALA A 17 -20.03 23.51 16.45
C ALA A 17 -20.50 22.07 16.19
N ALA A 18 -19.65 21.13 16.65
CA ALA A 18 -19.94 19.76 17.09
C ALA A 18 -21.14 19.01 16.48
N VAL A 19 -20.83 18.00 15.66
CA VAL A 19 -21.46 16.68 15.77
C VAL A 19 -20.45 15.61 15.34
N ALA A 20 -20.02 14.79 16.30
CA ALA A 20 -19.27 13.57 16.03
C ALA A 20 -20.23 12.53 15.45
N ALA A 21 -20.48 12.59 14.14
CA ALA A 21 -21.09 11.49 13.42
C ALA A 21 -19.99 10.48 13.09
N ALA A 22 -19.95 9.36 13.84
CA ALA A 22 -19.08 8.24 13.51
C ALA A 22 -19.45 7.72 12.10
N PRO A 23 -18.53 7.73 11.12
CA PRO A 23 -18.83 7.16 9.81
C PRO A 23 -19.12 5.65 9.97
N PRO A 24 -20.08 5.08 9.21
CA PRO A 24 -20.33 3.65 9.20
C PRO A 24 -19.03 2.93 8.81
N ALA A 25 -18.69 1.89 9.55
CA ALA A 25 -17.51 1.06 9.29
C ALA A 25 -17.60 0.47 7.88
N ALA A 26 -16.99 1.16 6.91
CA ALA A 26 -16.64 0.59 5.63
C ALA A 26 -15.79 -0.67 5.89
N PRO A 27 -15.93 -1.75 5.08
CA PRO A 27 -15.08 -2.92 5.22
C PRO A 27 -13.63 -2.46 5.26
N SER A 28 -13.00 -2.65 6.41
CA SER A 28 -11.62 -2.29 6.63
C SER A 28 -10.81 -3.19 5.71
N ALA A 29 -10.53 -2.71 4.50
CA ALA A 29 -9.53 -3.29 3.64
C ALA A 29 -8.20 -3.13 4.38
N THR A 30 -7.89 -4.05 5.29
CA THR A 30 -6.58 -4.13 5.91
C THR A 30 -5.59 -4.17 4.78
N PRO A 31 -4.67 -3.19 4.69
CA PRO A 31 -3.71 -3.16 3.60
C PRO A 31 -2.86 -4.43 3.72
N VAL A 32 -3.01 -5.34 2.74
CA VAL A 32 -2.18 -6.54 2.64
C VAL A 32 -0.77 -6.05 2.36
N LYS A 33 0.10 -6.09 3.37
CA LYS A 33 1.50 -5.69 3.23
C LYS A 33 2.26 -6.81 2.55
N HIS A 34 2.58 -6.63 1.27
CA HIS A 34 3.48 -7.53 0.56
C HIS A 34 4.91 -7.43 1.12
N ALA A 35 5.62 -8.56 1.20
CA ALA A 35 7.01 -8.58 1.61
C ALA A 35 7.88 -7.79 0.61
N SER A 36 8.78 -6.95 1.12
CA SER A 36 9.70 -6.20 0.26
C SER A 36 10.65 -7.16 -0.48
N LEU A 37 11.08 -6.76 -1.68
CA LEU A 37 12.09 -7.52 -2.43
C LEU A 37 13.37 -7.76 -1.63
N LYS A 38 13.78 -6.81 -0.77
CA LYS A 38 14.96 -6.97 0.08
C LYS A 38 14.80 -8.13 1.06
N VAL A 39 13.63 -8.26 1.68
CA VAL A 39 13.31 -9.37 2.58
C VAL A 39 13.27 -10.69 1.81
N CYS A 40 12.58 -10.73 0.67
CA CYS A 40 12.49 -11.94 -0.15
C CYS A 40 13.85 -12.41 -0.68
N ASN A 41 14.73 -11.50 -1.10
CA ASN A 41 16.09 -11.85 -1.51
C ASN A 41 16.90 -12.41 -0.34
N LYS A 42 16.86 -11.79 0.84
CA LYS A 42 17.54 -12.33 2.04
C LYS A 42 17.07 -13.72 2.40
N GLN A 43 15.76 -13.98 2.32
CA GLN A 43 15.22 -15.32 2.58
C GLN A 43 15.65 -16.33 1.50
N ALA A 44 15.73 -15.90 0.24
CA ALA A 44 16.23 -16.74 -0.84
C ALA A 44 17.72 -17.09 -0.64
N ASP A 45 18.53 -16.12 -0.24
CA ASP A 45 19.96 -16.30 0.06
C ASP A 45 20.16 -17.20 1.28
N ALA A 46 19.34 -17.03 2.34
CA ALA A 46 19.35 -17.90 3.51
C ALA A 46 18.98 -19.36 3.17
N LYS A 47 18.05 -19.54 2.22
CA LYS A 47 17.69 -20.84 1.65
C LYS A 47 18.68 -21.32 0.56
N LYS A 48 19.76 -20.56 0.29
CA LYS A 48 20.76 -20.82 -0.74
C LYS A 48 20.15 -21.11 -2.12
N LEU A 49 19.02 -20.47 -2.41
CA LEU A 49 18.33 -20.63 -3.68
C LEU A 49 19.10 -19.88 -4.76
N ALA A 50 19.30 -20.52 -5.90
CA ALA A 50 19.95 -19.95 -7.06
C ALA A 50 19.11 -20.21 -8.32
N GLY A 51 19.41 -19.45 -9.38
CA GLY A 51 18.81 -19.63 -10.70
C GLY A 51 17.27 -19.59 -10.68
N PRO A 52 16.59 -20.49 -11.41
CA PRO A 52 15.13 -20.51 -11.52
C PRO A 52 14.41 -20.64 -10.18
N ALA A 53 14.97 -21.43 -9.25
CA ALA A 53 14.37 -21.66 -7.94
C ALA A 53 14.31 -20.38 -7.10
N ARG A 54 15.35 -19.54 -7.16
CA ARG A 54 15.35 -18.22 -6.52
C ARG A 54 14.29 -17.30 -7.11
N ALA A 55 14.19 -17.26 -8.43
CA ALA A 55 13.23 -16.40 -9.12
C ALA A 55 11.78 -16.74 -8.74
N GLN A 56 11.45 -18.03 -8.66
CA GLN A 56 10.13 -18.49 -8.21
C GLN A 56 9.87 -18.13 -6.75
N PHE A 57 10.82 -18.46 -5.87
CA PHE A 57 10.68 -18.14 -4.44
C PHE A 57 10.48 -16.64 -4.16
N VAL A 58 11.21 -15.75 -4.87
CA VAL A 58 11.06 -14.30 -4.70
C VAL A 58 9.69 -13.82 -5.20
N LYS A 59 9.14 -14.43 -6.25
CA LYS A 59 7.78 -14.15 -6.74
C LYS A 59 6.72 -14.58 -5.73
N ASP A 60 6.86 -15.79 -5.17
CA ASP A 60 5.94 -16.31 -4.17
C ASP A 60 6.00 -15.49 -2.87
N CYS A 61 7.19 -15.12 -2.42
CA CYS A 61 7.39 -14.30 -1.23
C CYS A 61 6.72 -12.94 -1.36
N ARG A 62 6.87 -12.27 -2.51
CA ARG A 62 6.23 -10.98 -2.75
C ARG A 62 4.71 -11.10 -2.87
N SER A 63 4.23 -12.26 -3.29
CA SER A 63 2.80 -12.55 -3.39
C SER A 63 2.20 -13.09 -2.10
N GLY A 64 2.95 -13.11 -1.00
CA GLY A 64 2.50 -13.66 0.30
C GLY A 64 2.28 -15.17 0.29
N LYS A 65 2.85 -15.89 -0.68
CA LYS A 65 2.73 -17.35 -0.86
C LYS A 65 3.91 -18.13 -0.30
N SER A 66 5.06 -17.51 -0.06
CA SER A 66 6.17 -18.14 0.68
C SER A 66 5.85 -18.11 2.18
N SER A 67 5.02 -19.03 2.65
CA SER A 67 4.95 -19.42 4.07
C SER A 67 5.97 -20.52 4.36
#